data_AF-A0A6G0Y3X9-F1
#
_entry.id   AF-A0A6G0Y3X9-F1
#
_cell.length_a   1.000
_cell.length_b   1.000
_cell.length_c   1.000
_cell.angle_alpha   90.00
_cell.angle_beta   90.00
_cell.angle_gamma   90.00
#
_symmetry.space_group_name_H-M   'P 1'
#
loop_
_entity.id
_entity.type
_entity.pdbx_description
1 polymer ?
#
loop_
_entity_poly.entity_id
_entity_poly.type
_entity_poly.pdbx_seq_one_letter_code
_entity_poly.pdbx_strand_id
1 'polypeptide(L)'
;MDVCAGLDFIEGFQNLGTYGRMNKTVNCVLVFLARGIYSQWKFPVAYYLSNSGVKKEILKDLIVDILNKLFDIGLCPKLIVCDQGTSNQSALKLLINPFFS
;
A
#
# COMPACT_ATOMS: atom_id res chain seq x y z
N MET A 1 17.50 5.55 3.56
CA MET A 1 18.69 4.95 2.93
C MET A 1 19.34 4.14 4.02
N ASP A 2 19.17 2.82 4.00
CA ASP A 2 19.89 1.90 4.88
C ASP A 2 20.73 0.97 4.00
N VAL A 3 21.99 0.79 4.42
CA VAL A 3 23.08 0.10 3.72
C VAL A 3 23.01 -1.41 3.97
N CYS A 4 23.39 -2.17 2.94
CA CYS A 4 23.29 -3.60 2.77
C CYS A 4 24.10 -4.45 3.79
N ALA A 5 23.43 -5.38 4.45
CA ALA A 5 23.96 -6.72 4.74
C ALA A 5 23.25 -7.69 3.78
N GLY A 6 23.99 -8.63 3.17
CA GLY A 6 23.50 -9.50 2.10
C GLY A 6 22.26 -10.30 2.47
N LEU A 7 21.08 -9.73 2.22
CA LEU A 7 19.82 -10.42 2.23
C LEU A 7 19.65 -11.00 0.83
N ASP A 8 19.69 -12.33 0.71
CA ASP A 8 19.17 -13.02 -0.47
C ASP A 8 17.66 -12.76 -0.53
N PHE A 9 17.29 -11.61 -1.07
CA PHE A 9 15.92 -11.18 -1.23
C PHE A 9 15.39 -11.77 -2.53
N ILE A 10 14.69 -12.89 -2.39
CA ILE A 10 14.00 -13.51 -3.52
C ILE A 10 12.79 -12.63 -3.85
N GLU A 11 12.72 -12.09 -5.07
CA GLU A 11 11.52 -11.44 -5.60
C GLU A 11 10.63 -12.42 -6.39
N GLY A 12 9.44 -11.99 -6.82
CA GLY A 12 8.54 -12.81 -7.64
C GLY A 12 7.53 -13.67 -6.86
N PHE A 13 7.55 -13.61 -5.53
CA PHE A 13 6.55 -14.24 -4.66
C PHE A 13 5.74 -13.20 -3.89
N GLN A 14 4.49 -13.54 -3.56
CA GLN A 14 3.58 -12.66 -2.86
C GLN A 14 4.20 -12.16 -1.55
N ASN A 15 4.26 -10.84 -1.39
CA ASN A 15 4.83 -10.14 -0.26
C ASN A 15 3.99 -8.89 0.01
N LEU A 16 3.22 -8.93 1.10
CA LEU A 16 2.37 -7.83 1.55
C LEU A 16 2.99 -7.09 2.75
N GLY A 17 4.33 -7.09 2.86
CA GLY A 17 5.05 -6.42 3.94
C GLY A 17 4.83 -7.14 5.27
N THR A 18 4.39 -6.40 6.28
CA THR A 18 4.11 -6.90 7.65
C THR A 18 3.01 -7.98 7.69
N TYR A 19 2.14 -8.02 6.67
CA TYR A 19 1.10 -9.06 6.52
C TYR A 19 1.65 -10.39 5.98
N GLY A 20 2.95 -10.45 5.72
CA GLY A 20 3.67 -11.68 5.44
C GLY A 20 3.90 -11.96 3.97
N ARG A 21 4.68 -13.03 3.78
CA ARG A 21 5.12 -13.55 2.50
C ARG A 21 4.50 -14.93 2.28
N MET A 22 4.05 -15.21 1.06
CA MET A 22 3.48 -16.50 0.69
C MET A 22 4.26 -17.12 -0.45
N ASN A 23 4.37 -18.46 -0.47
CA ASN A 23 4.94 -19.20 -1.60
C ASN A 23 3.93 -19.28 -2.76
N LYS A 24 3.57 -18.12 -3.28
CA LYS A 24 2.63 -17.91 -4.38
C LYS A 24 3.28 -16.95 -5.37
N THR A 25 3.32 -17.34 -6.64
CA THR A 25 3.85 -16.47 -7.70
C THR A 25 3.06 -15.18 -7.78
N VAL A 26 3.73 -14.08 -8.08
CA VAL A 26 3.10 -12.75 -8.17
C VAL A 26 2.49 -12.56 -9.55
N ASN A 27 1.30 -11.95 -9.59
CA ASN A 27 0.64 -11.55 -10.84
C ASN A 27 0.29 -10.06 -10.85
N CYS A 28 0.25 -9.42 -9.67
CA CYS A 28 -0.15 -8.02 -9.52
C CYS A 28 0.80 -7.31 -8.55
N VAL A 29 1.06 -6.03 -8.82
CA VAL A 29 1.80 -5.13 -7.95
C VAL A 29 0.88 -4.01 -7.50
N LEU A 30 0.73 -3.83 -6.20
CA LEU A 30 0.04 -2.69 -5.60
C LEU A 30 1.08 -1.62 -5.32
N VAL A 31 0.92 -0.41 -5.89
CA VAL A 31 1.84 0.70 -5.70
C VAL A 31 1.10 1.90 -5.12
N PHE A 32 1.68 2.50 -4.08
CA PHE A 32 1.22 3.76 -3.52
C PHE A 32 2.16 4.88 -3.97
N LEU A 33 1.59 5.95 -4.51
CA LEU A 33 2.34 7.13 -4.94
C LEU A 33 1.90 8.36 -4.14
N ALA A 34 2.87 9.09 -3.59
CA ALA A 34 2.63 10.43 -3.09
C ALA A 34 2.77 11.44 -4.25
N ARG A 35 1.86 12.42 -4.30
CA ARG A 35 1.82 13.45 -5.33
C ARG A 35 1.63 14.83 -4.70
N GLY A 36 2.43 15.79 -5.14
CA GLY A 36 2.22 17.19 -4.80
C GLY A 36 0.92 17.74 -5.40
N ILE A 37 0.12 18.44 -4.59
CA ILE A 37 -1.13 19.06 -5.04
C ILE A 37 -0.82 20.36 -5.79
N TYR A 38 0.00 21.23 -5.18
CA TYR A 38 0.42 22.52 -5.75
C TYR A 38 1.80 22.47 -6.43
N SER A 39 2.48 21.33 -6.36
CA SER A 39 3.81 21.13 -6.93
C SER A 39 3.88 19.88 -7.79
N GLN A 40 4.63 19.94 -8.89
CA GLN A 40 4.67 18.89 -9.91
C GLN A 40 5.66 17.77 -9.56
N TRP A 41 5.49 17.13 -8.41
CA TRP A 41 6.26 15.93 -8.06
C TRP A 41 5.33 14.75 -7.80
N LYS A 42 5.84 13.55 -8.13
CA LYS A 42 5.23 12.26 -7.83
C LYS A 42 6.34 11.32 -7.43
N PHE A 43 6.16 10.55 -6.37
CA PHE A 43 7.15 9.59 -5.91
C PHE A 43 6.46 8.32 -5.38
N PRO A 44 6.88 7.12 -5.80
CA PRO A 44 6.38 5.87 -5.22
C PRO A 44 6.85 5.74 -3.78
N VAL A 45 5.92 5.61 -2.85
CA VAL A 45 6.21 5.54 -1.40
C VAL A 45 6.19 4.12 -0.85
N ALA A 46 5.45 3.22 -1.49
CA ALA A 46 5.40 1.82 -1.12
C ALA A 46 4.96 0.96 -2.31
N TYR A 47 5.41 -0.29 -2.34
CA TYR A 47 4.92 -1.30 -3.26
C TYR A 47 4.73 -2.63 -2.53
N TYR A 48 3.76 -3.42 -3.00
CA TYR A 48 3.44 -4.74 -2.45
C TYR A 48 3.17 -5.70 -3.59
N LEU A 49 3.64 -6.94 -3.44
CA LEU A 49 3.50 -7.98 -4.45
C LEU A 49 2.37 -8.92 -4.06
N SER A 50 1.45 -9.19 -4.97
CA SER A 50 0.31 -10.06 -4.71
C SER A 50 0.07 -11.04 -5.86
N ASN A 51 -0.30 -12.28 -5.53
CA ASN A 51 -0.70 -13.26 -6.54
C ASN A 51 -2.06 -12.89 -7.17
N SER A 52 -2.95 -12.27 -6.40
CA SER A 52 -4.26 -11.80 -6.85
C SER A 52 -4.53 -10.38 -6.37
N GLY A 53 -5.75 -9.88 -6.51
CA GLY A 53 -6.16 -8.67 -5.78
C GLY A 53 -5.88 -8.76 -4.28
N VAL A 54 -5.54 -7.64 -3.66
CA VAL A 54 -5.34 -7.54 -2.21
C VAL A 54 -6.71 -7.55 -1.52
N LYS A 55 -6.81 -8.27 -0.40
CA LYS A 55 -8.04 -8.33 0.41
C LYS A 55 -8.34 -6.94 0.98
N LYS A 56 -9.63 -6.60 1.07
CA LYS A 56 -10.10 -5.27 1.48
C LYS A 56 -9.61 -4.85 2.87
N GLU A 57 -9.48 -5.79 3.81
CA GLU A 57 -9.02 -5.55 5.17
C GLU A 57 -7.53 -5.17 5.17
N ILE A 58 -6.71 -5.98 4.49
CA ILE A 58 -5.27 -5.72 4.35
C ILE A 58 -5.05 -4.41 3.60
N LEU A 59 -5.80 -4.15 2.53
CA LEU A 59 -5.69 -2.90 1.78
C LEU A 59 -6.01 -1.68 2.65
N LYS A 60 -7.07 -1.74 3.46
CA LYS A 60 -7.46 -0.69 4.40
C LYS A 60 -6.34 -0.45 5.42
N ASP A 61 -5.77 -1.49 6.00
CA ASP A 61 -4.71 -1.30 6.99
C ASP A 61 -3.39 -0.80 6.35
N LEU A 62 -3.03 -1.28 5.15
CA LEU A 62 -1.90 -0.75 4.37
C LEU A 62 -2.05 0.76 4.08
N ILE A 63 -3.27 1.22 3.75
CA ILE A 63 -3.56 2.64 3.56
C ILE A 63 -3.28 3.42 4.86
N VAL A 64 -3.78 2.92 6.00
CA VAL A 64 -3.58 3.57 7.31
C VAL A 64 -2.08 3.63 7.68
N ASP A 65 -1.35 2.54 7.51
CA ASP A 65 0.10 2.48 7.78
C ASP A 65 0.89 3.49 6.94
N ILE A 66 0.55 3.62 5.66
CA ILE A 66 1.21 4.58 4.77
C ILE A 66 0.87 6.01 5.17
N LEU A 67 -0.39 6.30 5.51
CA LEU A 67 -0.77 7.64 5.98
C LEU A 67 0.01 8.02 7.24
N ASN A 68 0.11 7.12 8.22
CA ASN A 68 0.90 7.36 9.44
C ASN A 68 2.36 7.68 9.10
N LYS A 69 3.01 6.87 8.25
CA LYS A 69 4.38 7.13 7.81
C LYS A 69 4.53 8.46 7.07
N LEU A 70 3.55 8.86 6.28
CA LEU A 70 3.56 10.16 5.59
C LEU A 70 3.44 11.32 6.58
N PHE A 71 2.59 11.20 7.60
CA PHE A 71 2.48 12.19 8.68
C PHE A 71 3.76 12.27 9.51
N ASP A 72 4.39 11.14 9.82
CA ASP A 72 5.63 11.09 10.59
C ASP A 72 6.79 11.84 9.92
N ILE A 73 6.84 11.83 8.58
CA ILE A 73 7.84 12.59 7.80
C ILE A 73 7.41 14.03 7.48
N GLY A 74 6.31 14.50 8.06
CA GLY A 74 5.81 15.87 7.92
C GLY A 74 5.02 16.14 6.63
N LEU A 75 4.68 15.11 5.85
CA LEU A 75 3.74 15.27 4.75
C LEU A 75 2.31 15.31 5.28
N CYS A 76 1.46 16.10 4.64
CA CYS A 76 0.04 16.22 4.98
C CYS A 76 -0.84 15.72 3.83
N PRO A 77 -1.07 14.40 3.69
CA PRO A 77 -2.03 13.88 2.72
C PRO A 77 -3.41 14.51 2.92
N LYS A 78 -3.95 15.14 1.87
CA LYS A 78 -5.31 15.73 1.89
C LYS A 78 -6.33 14.91 1.11
N LEU A 79 -5.86 14.11 0.16
CA LEU A 79 -6.68 13.39 -0.80
C LEU A 79 -6.03 12.03 -1.08
N ILE A 80 -6.85 11.01 -1.28
CA ILE A 80 -6.44 9.69 -1.77
C ILE A 80 -7.19 9.45 -3.07
N VAL A 81 -6.49 8.99 -4.10
CA VAL A 81 -7.06 8.67 -5.40
C VAL A 81 -6.77 7.19 -5.71
N CYS A 82 -7.80 6.45 -6.08
CA CYS A 82 -7.72 5.06 -6.52
C CYS A 82 -8.72 4.81 -7.64
N ASP A 83 -8.59 3.68 -8.35
CA ASP A 83 -9.58 3.27 -9.35
C ASP A 83 -10.90 2.80 -8.69
N GLN A 84 -11.91 2.54 -9.51
CA GLN A 84 -13.23 2.10 -9.06
C GLN A 84 -13.34 0.57 -8.85
N GLY A 85 -12.23 -0.15 -8.71
CA GLY A 85 -12.19 -1.59 -8.50
C GLY A 85 -12.89 -2.03 -7.20
N THR A 86 -13.41 -3.25 -7.20
CA THR A 86 -14.21 -3.79 -6.08
C THR A 86 -13.46 -3.82 -4.75
N SER A 87 -12.15 -4.12 -4.76
CA SER A 87 -11.30 -4.06 -3.56
C SER A 87 -11.18 -2.63 -3.01
N ASN A 88 -10.97 -1.63 -3.87
CA ASN A 88 -10.84 -0.23 -3.47
C ASN A 88 -12.15 0.32 -2.91
N GLN A 89 -13.28 0.04 -3.58
CA GLN A 89 -14.61 0.40 -3.06
C GLN A 89 -14.89 -0.24 -1.70
N SER A 90 -14.49 -1.49 -1.51
CA SER A 90 -14.72 -2.22 -0.26
C SER A 90 -13.84 -1.70 0.88
N ALA A 91 -12.56 -1.43 0.59
CA ALA A 91 -11.65 -0.83 1.58
C ALA A 91 -12.09 0.57 1.99
N LEU A 92 -12.58 1.39 1.04
CA LEU A 92 -13.13 2.71 1.35
C LEU A 92 -14.33 2.65 2.30
N LYS A 93 -15.24 1.68 2.11
CA LYS A 93 -16.37 1.47 3.03
C LYS A 93 -15.91 1.15 4.45
N LEU A 94 -14.87 0.32 4.59
CA LEU A 94 -14.27 0.00 5.89
C LEU A 94 -13.58 1.20 6.54
N LEU A 95 -12.94 2.07 5.75
CA LEU A 95 -12.30 3.30 6.24
C LEU A 95 -13.32 4.34 6.73
N ILE A 96 -14.43 4.50 6.00
CA ILE A 96 -15.47 5.48 6.33
C ILE A 96 -16.34 4.99 7.50
N ASN A 97 -16.58 3.68 7.61
CA ASN A 97 -17.47 3.11 8.61
C ASN A 97 -16.78 2.04 9.47
N PRO A 98 -15.98 2.45 10.48
CA PRO A 98 -15.16 1.55 11.28
C PRO A 98 -15.95 0.63 12.23
N PHE A 99 -17.28 0.76 12.33
CA PHE A 99 -18.12 0.02 13.28
C PHE A 99 -18.91 -1.17 12.68
N PHE A 100 -18.80 -1.41 11.36
CA PHE A 100 -19.51 -2.50 10.66
C PHE A 100 -18.57 -3.50 9.99
N SER A 101 -17.47 -3.86 10.66
CA SER A 101 -16.50 -4.84 10.18
C SER A 101 -16.29 -5.97 11.18
#